data_AF-A0A2E5RFK3-F1
#
_entry.id   AF-A0A2E5RFK3-F1
#
_cell.length_a   1.000
_cell.length_b   1.000
_cell.length_c   1.000
_cell.angle_alpha   90.00
_cell.angle_beta   90.00
_cell.angle_gamma   90.00
#
_symmetry.space_group_name_H-M   'P 1'
#
loop_
_entity.id
_entity.type
_entity.pdbx_description
1 polymer ?
#
loop_
_entity_poly.entity_id
_entity_poly.type
_entity_poly.pdbx_seq_one_letter_code
_entity_poly.pdbx_strand_id
1 'polypeptide(L)' 'MGKIFFFGSFVIYALVLYVATLNEWTITERVGLGGVLYGASWATFALGAALLGPEFLESLKKIIKLGYKTSNKD' A
#
# COMPACT_ATOMS: atom_id res chain seq x y z
N MET A 1 -0.77 17.89 -0.13
CA MET A 1 -1.39 16.82 0.68
C MET A 1 -1.49 15.48 -0.05
N GLY A 2 -2.10 15.37 -1.25
CA GLY A 2 -2.25 14.08 -1.95
C GLY A 2 -0.95 13.29 -2.17
N LYS A 3 0.13 13.95 -2.61
CA LYS A 3 1.46 13.32 -2.75
C LYS A 3 1.99 12.75 -1.43
N ILE A 4 1.79 13.46 -0.33
CA ILE A 4 2.28 13.05 1.00
C ILE A 4 1.57 11.78 1.44
N PHE A 5 0.25 11.71 1.30
CA PHE A 5 -0.51 10.50 1.64
C PHE A 5 -0.16 9.33 0.71
N PHE A 6 -0.03 9.59 -0.59
CA PHE A 6 0.30 8.56 -1.57
C PHE A 6 1.69 7.98 -1.38
N PHE A 7 2.73 8.80 -1.19
CA PHE A 7 4.08 8.29 -0.96
C PHE A 7 4.25 7.78 0.49
N GLY A 8 3.56 8.40 1.44
CA GLY A 8 3.56 7.99 2.84
C GLY A 8 2.98 6.58 3.06
N SER A 9 2.03 6.13 2.24
CA SER A 9 1.51 4.77 2.35
C SER A 9 2.58 3.70 2.17
N PHE A 10 3.57 3.92 1.29
CA PHE A 10 4.68 2.97 1.09
C PHE A 10 5.60 2.90 2.32
N VAL A 11 5.75 4.01 3.03
CA VAL A 11 6.49 4.04 4.31
C VAL A 11 5.76 3.24 5.37
N ILE A 12 4.43 3.41 5.47
CA ILE A 12 3.60 2.60 6.39
C ILE A 12 3.67 1.12 6.00
N TYR A 13 3.63 0.80 4.71
CA TYR A 13 3.77 -0.57 4.22
C TYR A 13 5.13 -1.19 4.59
N ALA A 14 6.22 -0.44 4.50
CA ALA A 14 7.53 -0.92 4.94
C ALA A 14 7.54 -1.25 6.45
N LEU A 15 6.81 -0.50 7.27
CA LEU A 15 6.64 -0.81 8.69
C LEU A 15 5.85 -2.11 8.92
N VAL A 16 4.88 -2.44 8.06
CA VAL A 16 4.18 -3.75 8.11
C VAL A 16 5.19 -4.89 7.97
N LEU A 17 6.08 -4.79 6.98
CA LEU A 17 7.11 -5.80 6.73
C LEU A 17 8.09 -5.87 7.90
N TYR A 18 8.49 -4.73 8.45
CA TYR A 18 9.34 -4.67 9.63
C TYR A 18 8.73 -5.42 10.81
N VAL A 19 7.46 -5.12 11.15
CA VAL A 19 6.74 -5.80 12.24
C VAL A 19 6.65 -7.32 12.00
N ALA A 20 6.46 -7.75 10.75
CA ALA A 20 6.44 -9.17 10.42
C ALA A 20 7.76 -9.89 10.74
N THR A 21 8.90 -9.18 10.65
CA THR A 21 10.24 -9.73 10.92
C THR A 21 10.66 -9.72 12.40
N LEU A 22 9.90 -9.04 13.28
CA LEU A 22 10.23 -8.94 14.71
C LEU A 22 10.00 -10.26 15.43
N ASN A 23 11.06 -11.04 15.63
CA ASN A 23 10.97 -12.37 16.22
C ASN A 23 10.68 -12.39 17.73
N GLU A 24 10.92 -11.28 18.41
CA GLU A 24 10.64 -11.11 19.84
C GLU A 24 9.14 -10.98 20.17
N TRP A 25 8.29 -10.69 19.19
CA TRP A 25 6.85 -10.52 19.40
C TRP A 25 6.08 -11.81 19.15
N THR A 26 4.96 -12.00 19.84
CA THR A 26 4.06 -13.13 19.56
C THR A 26 3.43 -12.99 18.17
N ILE A 27 3.01 -14.12 17.61
CA ILE A 27 2.30 -14.14 16.31
C ILE A 27 1.06 -13.24 16.36
N THR A 28 0.32 -13.26 17.46
CA THR A 28 -0.89 -12.45 17.67
C THR A 28 -0.58 -10.95 17.63
N GLU A 29 0.49 -10.51 18.30
CA GLU A 29 0.90 -9.09 18.29
C GLU A 29 1.33 -8.64 16.90
N ARG A 30 2.12 -9.47 16.20
CA ARG A 30 2.56 -9.18 14.82
C ARG A 30 1.38 -9.08 13.86
N VAL A 31 0.41 -9.99 13.95
CA VAL A 31 -0.79 -9.98 13.11
C VAL A 31 -1.69 -8.80 13.45
N GLY A 32 -1.87 -8.49 14.74
CA GLY A 32 -2.68 -7.35 15.19
C GLY A 32 -2.13 -6.02 14.68
N LEU A 33 -0.89 -5.69 15.03
CA LEU A 33 -0.26 -4.43 14.62
C LEU A 33 0.03 -4.41 13.11
N GLY A 34 0.50 -5.51 12.54
CA GLY A 34 0.71 -5.65 11.10
C GLY A 34 -0.58 -5.44 10.31
N GLY A 35 -1.72 -5.97 10.78
CA GLY A 35 -3.03 -5.77 10.17
C GLY A 35 -3.49 -4.31 10.20
N VAL A 36 -3.34 -3.63 11.34
CA VAL A 36 -3.67 -2.19 11.47
C VAL A 36 -2.80 -1.36 10.54
N LEU A 37 -1.49 -1.59 10.53
CA LEU A 37 -0.54 -0.88 9.65
C LEU A 37 -0.83 -1.16 8.17
N TYR A 38 -1.17 -2.40 7.82
CA TYR A 38 -1.52 -2.78 6.44
C TYR A 38 -2.78 -2.06 5.97
N GLY A 39 -3.82 -2.03 6.80
CA GLY A 39 -5.04 -1.27 6.53
C GLY A 39 -4.76 0.23 6.38
N ALA A 40 -3.97 0.81 7.28
CA ALA A 40 -3.59 2.23 7.25
C ALA A 40 -2.79 2.58 5.98
N SER A 41 -1.88 1.70 5.55
CA SER A 41 -1.15 1.83 4.29
C SER A 41 -2.12 1.91 3.10
N TRP A 42 -3.04 0.95 2.97
CA TRP A 42 -3.99 0.96 1.85
C TRP A 42 -4.95 2.15 1.88
N ALA A 43 -5.42 2.55 3.07
CA ALA A 43 -6.30 3.71 3.22
C ALA A 43 -5.59 5.00 2.79
N THR A 44 -4.36 5.23 3.24
CA THR A 44 -3.57 6.41 2.87
C THR A 44 -3.17 6.40 1.40
N PHE A 45 -2.89 5.23 0.81
CA PHE A 45 -2.65 5.09 -0.62
C PHE A 45 -3.88 5.53 -1.43
N ALA A 46 -5.06 4.98 -1.10
CA ALA A 46 -6.31 5.27 -1.82
C ALA A 46 -6.70 6.75 -1.68
N LEU A 47 -6.63 7.30 -0.46
CA LEU A 47 -6.89 8.72 -0.20
C LEU A 47 -5.88 9.61 -0.93
N GLY A 48 -4.60 9.28 -0.88
CA GLY A 48 -3.54 10.00 -1.58
C GLY A 48 -3.76 9.99 -3.09
N ALA A 49 -4.09 8.84 -3.67
CA ALA A 49 -4.39 8.70 -5.08
C ALA A 49 -5.62 9.52 -5.50
N ALA A 50 -6.68 9.52 -4.70
CA ALA A 50 -7.87 10.33 -4.95
C ALA A 50 -7.56 11.84 -4.90
N LEU A 51 -6.77 12.27 -3.91
CA LEU A 51 -6.34 13.67 -3.75
C LEU A 51 -5.35 14.16 -4.82
N LEU A 52 -4.67 13.24 -5.52
CA LEU A 52 -3.80 13.57 -6.65
C LEU A 52 -4.59 13.86 -7.93
N GLY A 53 -5.88 13.52 -7.97
CA GLY A 53 -6.79 13.88 -9.03
C GLY A 53 -7.01 12.79 -10.09
N PRO A 54 -7.97 13.02 -11.01
CA PRO A 54 -8.45 12.01 -11.95
C PRO A 54 -7.40 11.56 -12.96
N GLU A 55 -6.55 12.47 -13.46
CA GLU A 55 -5.49 12.14 -14.43
C GLU A 55 -4.48 11.13 -13.87
N PHE A 56 -4.14 11.28 -12.58
CA PHE A 56 -3.27 10.35 -11.88
C PHE A 56 -3.94 8.99 -11.70
N LEU A 57 -5.22 8.96 -11.33
CA LEU A 57 -5.99 7.71 -11.22
C LEU A 57 -6.11 6.96 -12.54
N GLU A 58 -6.29 7.67 -13.66
CA GLU A 58 -6.29 7.05 -14.98
C GLU A 58 -4.93 6.44 -15.33
N SER A 59 -3.84 7.15 -15.01
CA SER A 59 -2.49 6.66 -15.21
C SER A 59 -2.21 5.41 -14.37
N LEU A 60 -2.61 5.41 -13.09
CA LEU A 60 -2.54 4.24 -12.22
C LEU A 60 -3.34 3.05 -12.78
N LYS A 61 -4.57 3.27 -13.24
CA LYS A 61 -5.40 2.22 -13.86
C LYS A 61 -4.73 1.63 -15.10
N LYS A 62 -4.11 2.46 -15.95
CA LYS A 62 -3.36 2.00 -17.13
C LYS A 62 -2.18 1.13 -16.71
N ILE A 63 -1.41 1.54 -15.69
CA ILE A 63 -0.28 0.76 -15.16
C ILE A 63 -0.75 -0.59 -14.62
N ILE A 64 -1.79 -0.61 -13.77
CA ILE A 64 -2.34 -1.86 -13.20
C ILE A 64 -2.84 -2.79 -14.31
N LYS A 65 -3.56 -2.25 -15.30
CA LYS A 65 -4.08 -3.02 -16.44
C LYS A 65 -2.97 -3.59 -17.32
N LEU A 66 -1.88 -2.85 -17.52
CA LEU A 66 -0.70 -3.33 -18.25
C LEU A 66 -0.02 -4.47 -17.50
N GLY A 67 0.20 -4.32 -16.18
CA GLY A 67 0.76 -5.37 -15.35
C GLY A 67 -0.07 -6.67 -15.39
N TYR A 68 -1.40 -6.55 -15.31
CA TYR A 68 -2.30 -7.70 -15.41
C TYR A 68 -2.24 -8.40 -16.78
N LYS A 69 -2.17 -7.63 -17.87
CA LYS A 69 -2.07 -8.19 -19.23
C LYS A 69 -0.75 -8.92 -19.48
N THR A 70 0.34 -8.43 -18.91
CA THR A 70 1.66 -9.09 -19.02
C THR A 70 1.68 -10.40 -18.23
N SER A 71 1.14 -10.41 -17.00
CA SER A 71 1.09 -11.60 -16.15
C SER A 71 0.23 -12.76 -16.68
N ASN A 72 -0.66 -12.52 -17.64
CA ASN A 72 -1.61 -13.52 -18.17
C ASN A 72 -1.22 -14.03 -19.57
N LYS A 73 -0.01 -13.66 -20.02
CA LYS A 73 0.60 -14.12 -21.28
C LYS A 73 1.79 -15.05 -21.07
N ASP A 74 2.17 -15.27 -19.81
CA ASP A 74 3.13 -16.27 -19.34
C ASP A 74 2.36 -17.47 -18.76
#